data_AF-A0A067YG49-F1
#
_entry.id   AF-A0A067YG49-F1
#
_cell.length_a   1.000
_cell.length_b   1.000
_cell.length_c   1.000
_cell.angle_alpha   90.00
_cell.angle_beta   90.00
_cell.angle_gamma   90.00
#
_symmetry.space_group_name_H-M   'P 1'
#
loop_
_entity.id
_entity.type
_entity.pdbx_description
1 polymer ?
#
loop_
_entity_poly.entity_id
_entity_poly.type
_entity_poly.pdbx_seq_one_letter_code
_entity_poly.pdbx_strand_id
1 'polypeptide(L)'
;LSGAENYLFDGYAHLSSGLACGLAGLAAGMAIGIVGDAGVRANAQQPKLFVGMILILIFAEALALYGLIVGIILSSRAGQSRAD
;
A
#
# COMPACT_ATOMS: atom_id res chain seq x y z
N LEU A 1 36.61 0.18 -3.85
CA LEU A 1 35.75 -0.78 -3.11
C LEU A 1 34.34 -0.23 -2.86
N SER A 2 34.14 1.09 -2.67
CA SER A 2 32.83 1.70 -2.36
C SER A 2 31.74 1.56 -3.43
N GLY A 3 32.08 1.54 -4.72
CA GLY A 3 31.07 1.54 -5.79
C GLY A 3 30.23 0.27 -5.86
N ALA A 4 30.81 -0.90 -5.53
CA ALA A 4 30.10 -2.19 -5.57
C ALA A 4 28.98 -2.28 -4.51
N GLU A 5 29.17 -1.63 -3.35
CA GLU A 5 28.22 -1.62 -2.25
C GLU A 5 26.96 -0.80 -2.59
N ASN A 6 27.13 0.33 -3.30
CA ASN A 6 26.02 1.18 -3.74
C ASN A 6 25.08 0.47 -4.73
N TYR A 7 25.60 -0.37 -5.63
CA TYR A 7 24.74 -1.13 -6.57
C TYR A 7 23.89 -2.21 -5.88
N LEU A 8 24.46 -2.87 -4.86
CA LEU A 8 23.72 -3.85 -4.06
C LEU A 8 22.63 -3.17 -3.23
N PHE A 9 22.96 -2.04 -2.58
CA PHE A 9 22.01 -1.24 -1.82
C PHE A 9 20.85 -0.75 -2.69
N ASP A 10 21.13 -0.24 -3.88
CA ASP A 10 20.12 0.26 -4.83
C ASP A 10 19.19 -0.86 -5.32
N GLY A 11 19.74 -2.04 -5.61
CA GLY A 11 18.95 -3.23 -5.96
C GLY A 11 18.00 -3.67 -4.84
N TYR A 12 18.48 -3.73 -3.59
CA TYR A 12 17.63 -4.05 -2.45
C TYR A 12 16.60 -2.96 -2.13
N ALA A 13 16.94 -1.69 -2.34
CA ALA A 13 16.04 -0.57 -2.14
C ALA A 13 14.88 -0.58 -3.14
N HIS A 14 15.12 -0.91 -4.42
CA HIS A 14 14.06 -1.08 -5.42
C HIS A 14 13.20 -2.33 -5.17
N LEU A 15 13.80 -3.45 -4.75
CA LEU A 15 13.04 -4.65 -4.41
C LEU A 15 12.12 -4.41 -3.20
N SER A 16 12.65 -3.78 -2.15
CA SER A 16 11.91 -3.48 -0.93
C SER A 16 10.83 -2.42 -1.16
N SER A 17 11.04 -1.44 -2.04
CA SER A 17 10.02 -0.45 -2.40
C SER A 17 8.82 -1.07 -3.10
N GLY A 18 9.07 -1.97 -4.06
CA GLY A 18 8.03 -2.72 -4.75
C GLY A 18 7.26 -3.64 -3.81
N LEU A 19 7.98 -4.38 -2.95
CA LEU A 19 7.36 -5.25 -1.94
C LEU A 19 6.52 -4.49 -0.93
N ALA A 20 7.00 -3.35 -0.40
CA ALA A 20 6.27 -2.54 0.56
C ALA A 20 4.94 -2.05 -0.01
N CYS A 21 4.96 -1.50 -1.22
CA CYS A 21 3.74 -1.04 -1.90
C CYS A 21 2.81 -2.20 -2.25
N GLY A 22 3.34 -3.30 -2.79
CA GLY A 22 2.56 -4.47 -3.21
C GLY A 22 1.86 -5.17 -2.05
N LEU A 23 2.57 -5.40 -0.94
CA LEU A 23 2.01 -6.04 0.25
C LEU A 23 0.99 -5.14 0.96
N ALA A 24 1.23 -3.83 1.00
CA ALA A 24 0.25 -2.88 1.55
C ALA A 24 -1.05 -2.87 0.74
N GLY A 25 -0.95 -2.82 -0.60
CA GLY A 25 -2.12 -2.89 -1.48
C GLY A 25 -2.86 -4.23 -1.39
N LEU A 26 -2.14 -5.35 -1.28
CA LEU A 26 -2.74 -6.66 -1.12
C LEU A 26 -3.49 -6.80 0.22
N ALA A 27 -2.89 -6.33 1.32
CA ALA A 27 -3.53 -6.34 2.64
C ALA A 27 -4.78 -5.45 2.67
N ALA A 28 -4.71 -4.25 2.09
CA ALA A 28 -5.86 -3.35 1.96
C ALA A 28 -6.97 -3.96 1.11
N GLY A 29 -6.65 -4.51 -0.06
CA GLY A 29 -7.61 -5.17 -0.94
C GLY A 29 -8.32 -6.35 -0.26
N MET A 30 -7.59 -7.14 0.54
CA MET A 30 -8.19 -8.22 1.33
C MET A 30 -9.16 -7.68 2.39
N ALA A 31 -8.78 -6.62 3.11
CA ALA A 31 -9.65 -5.97 4.09
C ALA A 31 -10.91 -5.39 3.44
N ILE A 32 -10.77 -4.72 2.29
CA ILE A 32 -11.87 -4.17 1.48
C ILE A 32 -12.82 -5.29 1.04
N GLY A 33 -12.30 -6.43 0.59
CA GLY A 33 -13.11 -7.58 0.20
C GLY A 33 -13.97 -8.13 1.35
N ILE A 34 -13.38 -8.28 2.53
CA ILE A 34 -14.09 -8.79 3.72
C ILE A 34 -15.14 -7.78 4.20
N VAL A 35 -14.78 -6.50 4.29
CA VAL A 35 -15.72 -5.43 4.68
C VAL A 35 -16.83 -5.28 3.65
N GLY A 36 -16.52 -5.44 2.36
CA GLY A 36 -17.49 -5.40 1.27
C GLY A 36 -18.54 -6.50 1.41
N ASP A 37 -18.14 -7.76 1.62
CA ASP A 37 -19.06 -8.88 1.81
C ASP A 37 -19.97 -8.70 3.05
N ALA A 38 -19.36 -8.35 4.19
CA ALA A 38 -20.12 -8.07 5.40
C ALA A 38 -21.07 -6.86 5.22
N GLY A 39 -20.59 -5.85 4.50
CA GLY A 39 -21.28 -4.60 4.24
C GLY A 39 -22.52 -4.78 3.36
N VAL A 40 -22.44 -5.54 2.27
CA VAL A 40 -23.60 -5.80 1.41
C VAL A 40 -24.69 -6.57 2.15
N ARG A 41 -24.29 -7.55 2.99
CA ARG A 41 -25.22 -8.32 3.84
C ARG A 41 -25.91 -7.42 4.87
N ALA A 42 -25.16 -6.51 5.50
CA ALA A 42 -25.72 -5.54 6.46
C ALA A 42 -26.63 -4.50 5.79
N ASN A 43 -26.26 -4.02 4.59
CA ASN A 43 -27.04 -3.05 3.83
C ASN A 43 -28.40 -3.63 3.38
N ALA A 44 -28.45 -4.92 3.05
CA ALA A 44 -29.71 -5.61 2.73
C ALA A 44 -30.70 -5.64 3.91
N GLN A 45 -30.21 -5.63 5.16
CA GLN A 45 -31.05 -5.60 6.36
C GLN A 45 -31.45 -4.17 6.73
N GLN A 46 -30.53 -3.21 6.61
CA GLN A 46 -30.71 -1.83 7.04
C GLN A 46 -30.01 -0.86 6.05
N PRO A 47 -30.73 -0.26 5.08
CA PRO A 47 -30.12 0.55 4.01
C PRO A 47 -29.45 1.84 4.52
N LYS A 48 -29.82 2.30 5.72
CA LYS A 48 -29.17 3.43 6.42
C LYS A 48 -27.70 3.19 6.77
N LEU A 49 -27.21 1.95 6.71
CA LEU A 49 -25.80 1.61 6.99
C LEU A 49 -24.87 1.85 5.79
N PHE A 50 -25.42 2.14 4.60
CA PHE A 50 -24.66 2.31 3.36
C PHE A 50 -23.52 3.32 3.48
N VAL A 51 -23.79 4.50 4.06
CA VAL A 51 -22.78 5.57 4.21
C VAL A 51 -21.66 5.14 5.16
N GLY A 52 -21.99 4.46 6.26
CA GLY A 52 -21.00 3.94 7.20
C GLY A 52 -20.06 2.91 6.56
N MET A 53 -20.62 2.02 5.74
CA MET A 53 -19.83 1.04 4.97
C MET A 53 -18.87 1.72 3.99
N ILE A 54 -19.33 2.72 3.24
CA ILE A 54 -18.48 3.48 2.30
C ILE A 54 -17.32 4.17 3.03
N LEU A 55 -17.55 4.77 4.19
CA LEU A 55 -16.49 5.41 4.98
C LEU A 55 -15.40 4.40 5.40
N ILE A 56 -15.77 3.19 5.81
CA ILE A 56 -14.81 2.15 6.19
C ILE A 56 -13.97 1.72 4.97
N LEU A 57 -14.60 1.56 3.80
CA LEU A 57 -13.90 1.18 2.56
C LEU A 57 -12.88 2.25 2.13
N ILE A 58 -13.21 3.54 2.26
CA ILE A 58 -12.29 4.64 1.94
C ILE A 58 -11.09 4.67 2.89
N PHE A 59 -11.30 4.46 4.20
CA PHE A 59 -10.19 4.41 5.15
C PHE A 59 -9.28 3.20 4.93
N ALA A 60 -9.82 2.07 4.49
CA ALA A 60 -9.01 0.91 4.11
C ALA A 60 -8.08 1.21 2.92
N GLU A 61 -8.57 1.95 1.92
CA GLU A 61 -7.78 2.38 0.76
C GLU A 61 -6.64 3.35 1.14
N ALA A 62 -6.87 4.21 2.14
CA ALA A 62 -5.85 5.14 2.63
C ALA A 62 -4.59 4.41 3.15
N LEU A 63 -4.74 3.19 3.67
CA LEU A 63 -3.60 2.35 4.10
C LEU A 63 -2.77 1.87 2.90
N ALA A 64 -3.40 1.53 1.77
CA ALA A 64 -2.70 1.18 0.54
C ALA A 64 -1.92 2.37 -0.01
N LEU A 65 -2.54 3.55 -0.04
CA LEU A 65 -1.90 4.79 -0.49
C LEU A 65 -0.71 5.16 0.39
N TYR A 66 -0.80 4.94 1.71
CA TYR A 66 0.34 5.12 2.60
C TYR A 66 1.52 4.21 2.22
N GLY A 67 1.26 2.93 1.96
CA GLY A 67 2.29 1.99 1.48
C GLY A 67 2.91 2.39 0.14
N LEU A 68 2.10 2.93 -0.79
CA LEU A 68 2.58 3.46 -2.06
C LEU A 68 3.51 4.66 -1.87
N ILE A 69 3.14 5.63 -1.01
CA ILE A 69 3.98 6.80 -0.72
C ILE A 69 5.34 6.38 -0.16
N VAL A 70 5.35 5.44 0.80
CA VAL A 70 6.59 4.91 1.37
C VAL A 70 7.46 4.23 0.30
N GLY A 71 6.85 3.44 -0.58
CA GLY A 71 7.55 2.82 -1.71
C GLY A 71 8.19 3.84 -2.65
N ILE A 72 7.48 4.91 -3.00
CA ILE A 72 8.01 5.98 -3.84
C ILE A 72 9.23 6.65 -3.17
N ILE A 73 9.13 7.00 -1.89
CA ILE A 73 10.23 7.63 -1.14
C ILE A 73 11.48 6.73 -1.13
N LEU A 74 11.30 5.43 -0.90
CA LEU A 74 12.41 4.47 -0.89
C LEU A 74 13.08 4.39 -2.26
N SER A 75 12.29 4.32 -3.33
CA SER A 75 12.77 4.27 -4.72
C SER A 75 13.50 5.56 -5.12
N SER A 76 13.00 6.73 -4.71
CA SER A 76 13.65 8.01 -4.98
C SER A 76 15.01 8.14 -4.28
N ARG A 77 15.15 7.64 -3.05
CA ARG A 77 16.44 7.64 -2.33
C ARG A 77 17.46 6.67 -2.96
N ALA A 78 16.98 5.54 -3.47
CA ALA A 78 17.79 4.58 -4.20
C ALA A 78 18.43 5.25 -5.45
N GLY A 79 17.61 5.93 -6.26
CA GLY A 79 18.07 6.69 -7.41
C GLY A 79 19.05 7.84 -7.08
N GLN A 80 18.88 8.50 -5.93
CA GLN A 80 19.78 9.55 -5.45
C GLN A 80 21.19 8.99 -5.11
N SER A 81 21.27 7.78 -4.55
CA SER A 81 22.55 7.13 -4.20
C SER A 81 23.46 6.82 -5.40
N ARG A 82 22.95 6.92 -6.64
CA ARG A 82 23.74 6.80 -7.87
C ARG A 82 24.29 8.15 -8.37
N ALA A 83 23.73 9.27 -7.89
CA ALA A 83 24.11 10.62 -8.28
C ALA A 83 25.22 11.21 -7.39
N ASP A 84 25.41 10.65 -6.19
CA ASP A 84 26.50 10.91 -5.25
C ASP A 84 27.66 9.90 -5.44
#